data_AF-A0A7S2WFI2-F1
#
_entry.id   AF-A0A7S2WFI2-F1
#
_cell.length_a   1.000
_cell.length_b   1.000
_cell.length_c   1.000
_cell.angle_alpha   90.00
_cell.angle_beta   90.00
_cell.angle_gamma   90.00
#
_symmetry.space_group_name_H-M   'P 1'
#
loop_
_entity.id
_entity.type
_entity.pdbx_description
1 polymer ?
#
loop_
_entity_poly.entity_id
_entity_poly.type
_entity_poly.pdbx_seq_one_letter_code
_entity_poly.pdbx_strand_id
1 'polypeptide(L)'
;FLFTCVHRLFLDEYSSFLFHEWVHRICALGETPEGFNALLEEIPSFRECIEQQDNYIHSEQCTQDRVYWDGFTRACTVTKLPRYYTSDKSRPQGLVHREVSLELVQRIHAFCGGSNLRFAALFEALTAIYFQKTIFDLDGDVVLQTVSHGRSGGNRAIGNTSNPLFIRCPVRGSFESTMENIMSSIKECFEHRHFPVSHVARLDAAFASPDI
;
A
#
# COMPACT_ATOMS: atom_id res chain seq x y z
N PHE A 1 26.96 -11.45 7.98
CA PHE A 1 25.97 -10.39 8.25
C PHE A 1 25.74 -9.64 6.95
N LEU A 2 24.51 -9.59 6.45
CA LEU A 2 24.13 -8.86 5.24
C LEU A 2 23.21 -7.71 5.64
N PHE A 3 23.56 -6.49 5.26
CA PHE A 3 22.75 -5.30 5.46
C PHE A 3 22.52 -4.63 4.11
N THR A 4 21.26 -4.38 3.77
CA THR A 4 20.86 -3.84 2.48
C THR A 4 20.16 -2.50 2.72
N CYS A 5 20.69 -1.43 2.12
CA CYS A 5 20.11 -0.09 2.17
C CYS A 5 20.04 0.47 0.76
N VAL A 6 18.83 0.71 0.28
CA VAL A 6 18.59 1.17 -1.09
C VAL A 6 17.53 2.28 -1.06
N HIS A 7 17.66 3.23 -1.97
CA HIS A 7 16.69 4.30 -2.11
C HIS A 7 15.32 3.75 -2.51
N ARG A 8 14.24 4.23 -1.86
CA ARG A 8 12.85 3.76 -2.09
C ARG A 8 12.37 3.92 -3.54
N LEU A 9 13.00 4.80 -4.31
CA LEU A 9 12.75 4.92 -5.76
C LEU A 9 13.04 3.62 -6.53
N PHE A 10 14.02 2.82 -6.07
CA PHE A 10 14.42 1.60 -6.76
C PHE A 10 13.78 0.34 -6.19
N LEU A 11 13.41 0.35 -4.91
CA LEU A 11 12.89 -0.82 -4.21
C LEU A 11 11.68 -0.46 -3.36
N ASP A 12 10.57 -1.14 -3.61
CA ASP A 12 9.48 -1.26 -2.65
C ASP A 12 9.69 -2.47 -1.71
N GLU A 13 8.77 -2.67 -0.77
CA GLU A 13 8.85 -3.74 0.23
C GLU A 13 8.82 -5.13 -0.42
N TYR A 14 7.98 -5.33 -1.44
CA TYR A 14 7.89 -6.61 -2.14
C TYR A 14 9.15 -6.90 -2.97
N SER A 15 9.68 -5.91 -3.67
CA SER A 15 10.95 -6.02 -4.36
C SER A 15 12.13 -6.24 -3.43
N SER A 16 12.06 -5.70 -2.21
CA SER A 16 13.07 -5.98 -1.18
C SER A 16 13.04 -7.47 -0.80
N PHE A 17 11.84 -8.06 -0.64
CA PHE A 17 11.70 -9.51 -0.46
C PHE A 17 12.28 -10.30 -1.65
N LEU A 18 11.90 -9.95 -2.88
CA LEU A 18 12.38 -10.62 -4.09
C LEU A 18 13.90 -10.51 -4.26
N PHE A 19 14.47 -9.34 -3.96
CA PHE A 19 15.91 -9.12 -3.99
C PHE A 19 16.64 -10.10 -3.07
N HIS A 20 16.18 -10.25 -1.82
CA HIS A 20 16.82 -11.18 -0.89
C HIS A 20 16.60 -12.65 -1.28
N GLU A 21 15.46 -12.99 -1.89
CA GLU A 21 15.24 -14.31 -2.49
C GLU A 21 16.27 -14.61 -3.59
N TRP A 22 16.52 -13.66 -4.49
CA TRP A 22 17.54 -13.80 -5.53
C TRP A 22 18.95 -13.89 -4.97
N VAL A 23 19.31 -13.04 -3.99
CA VAL A 23 20.61 -13.12 -3.30
C VAL A 23 20.81 -14.50 -2.68
N HIS A 24 19.80 -15.04 -2.01
CA HIS A 24 19.86 -16.37 -1.42
C HIS A 24 20.09 -17.45 -2.48
N ARG A 25 19.38 -17.40 -3.62
CA ARG A 25 19.56 -18.33 -4.75
C ARG A 25 20.98 -18.25 -5.33
N ILE A 26 21.52 -17.04 -5.51
CA ILE A 26 22.89 -16.82 -5.97
C ILE A 26 23.90 -17.46 -5.00
N CYS A 27 23.76 -17.17 -3.70
CA CYS A 27 24.66 -17.71 -2.69
C CYS A 27 24.62 -19.25 -2.61
N ALA A 28 23.46 -19.87 -2.88
CA ALA A 28 23.30 -21.32 -2.84
C ALA A 28 23.98 -22.07 -4.00
N LEU A 29 24.26 -21.40 -5.13
CA LEU A 29 24.87 -22.02 -6.32
C LEU A 29 26.39 -22.27 -6.19
N GLY A 30 27.06 -21.65 -5.22
CA GLY A 30 28.53 -21.69 -5.12
C GLY A 30 29.25 -20.93 -6.25
N GLU A 31 30.57 -21.06 -6.34
CA GLU A 31 31.43 -20.31 -7.27
C GLU A 31 31.44 -20.90 -8.70
N THR A 32 30.28 -21.24 -9.28
CA THR A 32 30.21 -21.68 -10.69
C THR A 32 29.77 -20.52 -11.58
N PRO A 33 30.65 -19.99 -12.46
CA PRO A 33 30.30 -18.89 -13.36
C PRO A 33 29.10 -19.20 -14.26
N GLU A 34 28.94 -20.47 -14.67
CA GLU A 34 27.85 -20.93 -15.52
C GLU A 34 26.50 -20.87 -14.79
N GLY A 35 26.45 -21.34 -13.54
CA GLY A 35 25.24 -21.30 -12.71
C GLY A 35 24.84 -19.87 -12.37
N PHE A 36 25.83 -18.99 -12.12
CA PHE A 36 25.60 -17.58 -11.87
C PHE A 36 24.99 -16.87 -13.08
N ASN A 37 25.57 -17.04 -14.28
CA ASN A 37 25.06 -16.41 -15.50
C ASN A 37 23.66 -16.89 -15.87
N ALA A 38 23.40 -18.20 -15.77
CA ALA A 38 22.06 -18.75 -16.02
C ALA A 38 21.00 -18.15 -15.09
N LEU A 39 21.33 -17.97 -13.80
CA LEU A 39 20.41 -17.36 -12.84
C LEU A 39 20.15 -15.88 -13.12
N LEU A 40 21.16 -15.13 -13.59
CA LEU A 40 20.99 -13.72 -13.97
C LEU A 40 20.01 -13.56 -15.14
N GLU A 41 20.02 -14.49 -16.10
CA GLU A 41 19.10 -14.48 -17.23
C GLU A 41 17.64 -14.76 -16.81
N GLU A 42 17.43 -15.43 -15.67
CA GLU A 42 16.08 -15.66 -15.12
C GLU A 42 15.48 -14.44 -14.40
N ILE A 43 16.29 -13.43 -14.06
CA ILE A 43 15.80 -12.26 -13.31
C ILE A 43 14.86 -11.43 -14.20
N PRO A 44 13.59 -11.25 -13.84
CA PRO A 44 12.65 -10.53 -14.67
C PRO A 44 13.03 -9.06 -14.82
N SER A 45 12.93 -8.55 -16.04
CA SER A 45 13.25 -7.16 -16.36
C SER A 45 12.16 -6.21 -15.89
N PHE A 46 12.55 -5.11 -15.25
CA PHE A 46 11.61 -4.04 -14.89
C PHE A 46 11.00 -3.33 -16.11
N ARG A 47 11.58 -3.52 -17.31
CA ARG A 47 11.04 -2.96 -18.56
C ARG A 47 9.59 -3.39 -18.81
N GLU A 48 9.25 -4.63 -18.48
CA GLU A 48 7.89 -5.13 -18.63
C GLU A 48 6.89 -4.35 -17.77
N CYS A 49 7.29 -3.92 -16.56
CA CYS A 49 6.46 -3.05 -15.72
C CYS A 49 6.20 -1.70 -16.37
N ILE A 50 7.22 -1.13 -17.02
CA ILE A 50 7.13 0.16 -17.72
C ILE A 50 6.16 0.04 -18.89
N GLU A 51 6.30 -1.00 -19.70
CA GLU A 51 5.43 -1.26 -20.86
C GLU A 51 3.98 -1.52 -20.43
N GLN A 52 3.77 -2.29 -19.35
CA GLN A 52 2.43 -2.51 -18.77
C GLN A 52 1.79 -1.20 -18.30
N GLN A 53 2.56 -0.34 -17.63
CA GLN A 53 2.06 0.95 -17.16
C GLN A 53 1.74 1.90 -18.32
N ASP A 54 2.58 1.93 -19.35
CA ASP A 54 2.34 2.75 -20.55
C ASP A 54 1.07 2.30 -21.28
N ASN A 55 0.90 0.99 -21.48
CA ASN A 55 -0.32 0.43 -22.05
C ASN A 55 -1.57 0.76 -21.20
N TYR A 56 -1.45 0.67 -19.87
CA TYR A 56 -2.54 1.01 -18.96
C TYR A 56 -2.99 2.47 -19.10
N ILE A 57 -2.05 3.43 -19.14
CA ILE A 57 -2.39 4.87 -19.20
C ILE A 57 -3.23 5.20 -20.45
N HIS A 58 -3.03 4.47 -21.55
CA HIS A 58 -3.75 4.63 -22.81
C HIS A 58 -5.00 3.74 -22.94
N SER A 59 -5.35 2.99 -21.90
CA SER A 59 -6.48 2.04 -21.92
C SER A 59 -7.82 2.67 -21.54
N GLU A 60 -8.92 2.00 -21.91
CA GLU A 60 -10.26 2.34 -21.42
C GLU A 60 -10.36 2.21 -19.89
N GLN A 61 -9.67 1.23 -19.30
CA GLN A 61 -9.65 1.01 -17.85
C GLN A 61 -9.14 2.26 -17.11
N CYS A 62 -8.07 2.91 -17.61
CA CYS A 62 -7.58 4.16 -17.03
C CYS A 62 -8.63 5.27 -17.04
N THR A 63 -9.46 5.33 -18.08
CA THR A 63 -10.57 6.30 -18.16
C THR A 63 -11.65 5.98 -17.12
N GLN A 64 -12.01 4.71 -16.95
CA GLN A 64 -12.98 4.27 -15.94
C GLN A 64 -12.46 4.53 -14.52
N ASP A 65 -11.21 4.19 -14.24
CA ASP A 65 -10.57 4.44 -12.95
C ASP A 65 -10.51 5.94 -12.63
N ARG A 66 -10.25 6.79 -13.64
CA ARG A 66 -10.28 8.24 -13.48
C ARG A 66 -11.67 8.73 -13.03
N VAL A 67 -12.74 8.19 -13.61
CA VAL A 67 -14.12 8.56 -13.24
C VAL A 67 -14.40 8.16 -11.79
N TYR A 68 -14.00 6.95 -11.40
CA TYR A 68 -14.10 6.50 -10.01
C TYR A 68 -13.36 7.45 -9.06
N TRP A 69 -12.08 7.74 -9.33
CA TRP A 69 -11.28 8.60 -8.46
C TRP A 69 -11.77 10.05 -8.42
N ASP A 70 -12.29 10.62 -9.52
CA ASP A 70 -12.91 11.96 -9.51
C ASP A 70 -14.19 11.98 -8.64
N GLY A 71 -15.01 10.93 -8.71
CA GLY A 71 -16.16 10.78 -7.81
C GLY A 71 -15.72 10.64 -6.35
N PHE A 72 -14.68 9.85 -6.10
CA PHE A 72 -14.14 9.63 -4.76
C PHE A 72 -13.61 10.93 -4.14
N THR A 73 -12.78 11.69 -4.85
CA THR A 73 -12.17 12.94 -4.33
C THR A 73 -13.20 14.03 -4.09
N ARG A 74 -14.29 14.08 -4.86
CA ARG A 74 -15.40 15.01 -4.61
C ARG A 74 -16.23 14.63 -3.39
N ALA A 75 -16.34 13.35 -3.08
CA ALA A 75 -17.19 12.84 -2.00
C ALA A 75 -16.45 12.69 -0.66
N CYS A 76 -15.12 12.69 -0.67
CA CYS A 76 -14.30 12.32 0.47
C CYS A 76 -13.20 13.36 0.73
N THR A 77 -12.81 13.52 1.99
CA THR A 77 -11.64 14.32 2.37
C THR A 77 -10.66 13.44 3.12
N VAL A 78 -9.38 13.47 2.73
CA VAL A 78 -8.33 12.69 3.42
C VAL A 78 -8.27 13.10 4.89
N THR A 79 -8.38 12.11 5.79
CA THR A 79 -8.27 12.37 7.22
C THR A 79 -6.84 12.73 7.58
N LYS A 80 -6.65 13.91 8.17
CA LYS A 80 -5.35 14.41 8.60
C LYS A 80 -5.29 14.50 10.12
N LEU A 81 -4.21 13.99 10.70
CA LEU A 81 -3.94 14.21 12.11
C LEU A 81 -3.63 15.69 12.37
N PRO A 82 -4.09 16.26 13.50
CA PRO A 82 -3.69 17.60 13.91
C PRO A 82 -2.16 17.71 13.96
N ARG A 83 -1.61 18.71 13.27
CA ARG A 83 -0.17 18.96 13.32
C ARG A 83 0.20 19.54 14.68
N TYR A 84 0.81 18.73 15.54
CA TYR A 84 1.28 19.17 16.86
C TYR A 84 2.63 19.90 16.81
N TYR A 85 3.44 19.67 15.76
CA TYR A 85 4.74 20.31 15.58
C TYR A 85 4.79 21.10 14.27
N THR A 86 5.38 22.29 14.29
CA THR A 86 5.70 23.08 13.09
C THR A 86 6.82 22.40 12.32
N SER A 87 6.67 22.30 11.00
CA SER A 87 7.57 21.59 10.08
C SER A 87 8.94 22.27 9.98
N ASP A 88 9.82 22.00 10.92
CA ASP A 88 11.25 22.16 10.69
C ASP A 88 11.76 20.89 10.01
N LYS A 89 12.19 21.00 8.74
CA LYS A 89 12.63 19.88 7.88
C LYS A 89 13.85 19.15 8.45
N SER A 90 14.46 19.67 9.51
CA SER A 90 15.62 19.12 10.20
C SER A 90 15.29 18.09 11.28
N ARG A 91 14.00 17.85 11.59
CA ARG A 91 13.65 16.93 12.69
C ARG A 91 13.75 15.47 12.28
N PRO A 92 14.42 14.63 13.10
CA PRO A 92 14.51 13.20 12.85
C PRO A 92 13.12 12.56 12.92
N GLN A 93 12.84 11.67 11.97
CA GLN A 93 11.71 10.76 12.07
C GLN A 93 11.96 9.76 13.22
N GLY A 94 10.93 9.49 14.01
CA GLY A 94 10.98 8.52 15.11
C GLY A 94 10.16 7.28 14.77
N LEU A 95 10.68 6.10 15.12
CA LEU A 95 9.95 4.84 15.03
C LEU A 95 9.65 4.33 16.43
N VAL A 96 8.38 4.05 16.71
CA VAL A 96 7.97 3.35 17.93
C VAL A 96 7.55 1.94 17.55
N HIS A 97 8.33 0.95 17.99
CA HIS A 97 7.96 -0.45 17.85
C HIS A 97 7.06 -0.88 19.02
N ARG A 98 5.98 -1.58 18.69
CA ARG A 98 5.07 -2.18 19.67
C ARG A 98 4.83 -3.63 19.27
N GLU A 99 5.30 -4.54 20.10
CA GLU A 99 5.07 -5.96 19.91
C GLU A 99 3.65 -6.32 20.34
N VAL A 100 3.04 -7.22 19.57
CA VAL A 100 1.74 -7.81 19.87
C VAL A 100 2.00 -9.25 20.33
N SER A 101 1.39 -9.67 21.45
CA SER A 101 1.61 -11.01 21.98
C SER A 101 1.15 -12.10 20.99
N LEU A 102 1.84 -13.24 21.00
CA LEU A 102 1.48 -14.39 20.16
C LEU A 102 0.02 -14.84 20.39
N GLU A 103 -0.45 -14.81 21.64
CA GLU A 103 -1.83 -15.13 21.99
C GLU A 103 -2.83 -14.18 21.28
N LEU A 104 -2.55 -12.88 21.28
CA LEU A 104 -3.41 -11.92 20.60
C LEU A 104 -3.36 -12.11 19.07
N VAL A 105 -2.19 -12.39 18.50
CA VAL A 105 -2.05 -12.73 17.08
C VAL A 105 -2.91 -13.95 16.72
N GLN A 106 -2.87 -15.03 17.52
CA GLN A 106 -3.69 -16.23 17.29
C GLN A 106 -5.18 -15.92 17.37
N ARG A 107 -5.61 -15.11 18.34
CA ARG A 107 -7.01 -14.67 18.47
C ARG A 107 -7.47 -13.84 17.27
N ILE A 108 -6.63 -12.94 16.78
CA ILE A 108 -6.90 -12.14 15.57
C ILE A 108 -7.04 -13.07 14.36
N HIS A 109 -6.12 -14.01 14.17
CA HIS A 109 -6.18 -14.97 13.06
C HIS A 109 -7.46 -15.82 13.10
N ALA A 110 -7.85 -16.30 14.29
CA ALA A 110 -9.09 -17.04 14.48
C ALA A 110 -10.33 -16.18 14.16
N PHE A 111 -10.36 -14.93 14.64
CA PHE A 111 -11.45 -14.00 14.36
C PHE A 111 -11.58 -13.63 12.88
N CYS A 112 -10.46 -13.45 12.19
CA CYS A 112 -10.42 -13.14 10.75
C CYS A 112 -10.62 -14.40 9.87
N GLY A 113 -10.64 -15.61 10.45
CA GLY A 113 -10.77 -16.86 9.72
C GLY A 113 -9.69 -17.08 8.66
N GLY A 114 -8.48 -16.55 8.88
CA GLY A 114 -7.38 -16.60 7.90
C GLY A 114 -7.55 -15.72 6.65
N SER A 115 -8.60 -14.91 6.55
CA SER A 115 -8.81 -14.02 5.40
C SER A 115 -7.97 -12.74 5.52
N ASN A 116 -7.05 -12.51 4.57
CA ASN A 116 -6.25 -11.28 4.48
C ASN A 116 -7.12 -10.02 4.38
N LEU A 117 -8.27 -10.10 3.69
CA LEU A 117 -9.19 -8.97 3.58
C LEU A 117 -9.84 -8.64 4.92
N ARG A 118 -10.26 -9.65 5.70
CA ARG A 118 -10.79 -9.44 7.05
C ARG A 118 -9.71 -8.92 8.00
N PHE A 119 -8.46 -9.34 7.81
CA PHE A 119 -7.33 -8.82 8.58
C PHE A 119 -7.13 -7.34 8.30
N ALA A 120 -7.03 -6.93 7.03
CA ALA A 120 -6.92 -5.53 6.66
C ALA A 120 -8.11 -4.71 7.21
N ALA A 121 -9.34 -5.16 6.98
CA ALA A 121 -10.53 -4.47 7.47
C ALA A 121 -10.59 -4.35 9.01
N LEU A 122 -10.05 -5.32 9.76
CA LEU A 122 -9.96 -5.23 11.21
C LEU A 122 -9.09 -4.04 11.63
N PHE A 123 -7.89 -3.91 11.08
CA PHE A 123 -6.97 -2.84 11.46
C PHE A 123 -7.43 -1.46 10.96
N GLU A 124 -8.00 -1.40 9.76
CA GLU A 124 -8.59 -0.17 9.24
C GLU A 124 -9.82 0.25 10.09
N ALA A 125 -10.68 -0.69 10.50
CA ALA A 125 -11.81 -0.42 11.40
C ALA A 125 -11.36 0.12 12.76
N LEU A 126 -10.37 -0.53 13.38
CA LEU A 126 -9.82 -0.08 14.66
C LEU A 126 -9.21 1.32 14.55
N THR A 127 -8.46 1.58 13.47
CA THR A 127 -7.85 2.88 13.21
C THR A 127 -8.90 3.96 12.95
N ALA A 128 -9.92 3.66 12.15
CA ALA A 128 -11.02 4.57 11.87
C ALA A 128 -11.83 4.91 13.14
N ILE A 129 -12.18 3.90 13.96
CA ILE A 129 -12.87 4.10 15.23
C ILE A 129 -12.01 4.96 16.18
N TYR A 130 -10.71 4.71 16.23
CA TYR A 130 -9.79 5.51 17.03
C TYR A 130 -9.80 6.97 16.57
N PHE A 131 -9.61 7.23 15.27
CA PHE A 131 -9.59 8.60 14.75
C PHE A 131 -10.91 9.33 14.88
N GLN A 132 -12.06 8.66 14.71
CA GLN A 132 -13.35 9.27 14.99
C GLN A 132 -13.50 9.71 16.45
N LYS A 133 -12.85 9.02 17.39
CA LYS A 133 -12.89 9.36 18.82
C LYS A 133 -11.88 10.44 19.21
N THR A 134 -10.77 10.56 18.49
CA THR A 134 -9.65 11.41 18.92
C THR A 134 -9.48 12.69 18.12
N ILE A 135 -9.97 12.76 16.88
CA ILE A 135 -9.88 13.96 16.05
C ILE A 135 -11.13 14.82 16.31
N PHE A 136 -10.93 15.92 17.04
CA PHE A 136 -11.97 16.92 17.26
C PHE A 136 -12.33 17.56 15.90
N ASP A 137 -13.63 17.73 15.62
CA ASP A 137 -14.19 18.26 14.37
C ASP A 137 -14.00 17.40 13.10
N LEU A 138 -13.81 16.09 13.23
CA LEU A 138 -13.90 15.20 12.07
C LEU A 138 -15.36 15.11 11.59
N ASP A 139 -15.66 15.73 10.43
CA ASP A 139 -16.94 15.59 9.76
C ASP A 139 -16.86 14.46 8.71
N GLY A 140 -17.79 13.50 8.80
CA GLY A 140 -17.90 12.38 7.86
C GLY A 140 -17.07 11.12 8.20
N ASP A 141 -16.84 10.31 7.18
CA ASP A 141 -16.12 9.04 7.30
C ASP A 141 -14.60 9.26 7.33
N VAL A 142 -13.86 8.41 8.05
CA VAL A 142 -12.39 8.45 8.04
C VAL A 142 -11.90 7.98 6.67
N VAL A 143 -10.91 8.66 6.10
CA VAL A 143 -10.27 8.28 4.84
C VAL A 143 -8.79 8.05 5.11
N LEU A 144 -8.35 6.79 5.00
CA LEU A 144 -7.00 6.35 5.28
C LEU A 144 -6.23 6.11 3.99
N GLN A 145 -4.93 6.39 3.99
CA GLN A 145 -4.06 6.01 2.91
C GLN A 145 -3.50 4.60 3.18
N THR A 146 -3.52 3.76 2.16
CA THR A 146 -2.83 2.46 2.14
C THR A 146 -1.88 2.41 0.95
N VAL A 147 -1.15 1.32 0.79
CA VAL A 147 -0.25 1.11 -0.34
C VAL A 147 -0.57 -0.22 -1.01
N SER A 148 -0.85 -0.18 -2.31
CA SER A 148 -0.87 -1.39 -3.13
C SER A 148 0.54 -1.65 -3.67
N HIS A 149 0.84 -2.92 -3.93
CA HIS A 149 2.09 -3.27 -4.61
C HIS A 149 2.12 -2.83 -6.09
N GLY A 150 0.99 -2.41 -6.67
CA GLY A 150 0.85 -1.91 -8.05
C GLY A 150 1.20 -2.88 -9.18
N ARG A 151 1.41 -4.16 -8.86
CA ARG A 151 1.77 -5.22 -9.83
C ARG A 151 0.51 -5.88 -10.39
N SER A 152 0.61 -6.31 -11.63
CA SER A 152 -0.38 -7.17 -12.30
C SER A 152 0.21 -8.54 -12.60
N GLY A 153 -0.64 -9.57 -12.66
CA GLY A 153 -0.29 -10.87 -13.24
C GLY A 153 0.87 -11.61 -12.55
N GLY A 154 1.15 -11.34 -11.28
CA GLY A 154 2.23 -12.02 -10.54
C GLY A 154 3.65 -11.56 -10.91
N ASN A 155 3.81 -10.38 -11.52
CA ASN A 155 5.10 -9.82 -11.91
C ASN A 155 6.13 -9.80 -10.74
N ARG A 156 7.30 -10.40 -10.97
CA ARG A 156 8.41 -10.54 -9.98
C ARG A 156 9.65 -9.72 -10.34
N ALA A 157 9.54 -8.73 -11.22
CA ALA A 157 10.64 -7.82 -11.51
C ALA A 157 10.98 -6.97 -10.28
N ILE A 158 12.28 -6.80 -10.02
CA ILE A 158 12.76 -5.96 -8.93
C ILE A 158 12.61 -4.49 -9.35
N GLY A 159 11.89 -3.71 -8.55
CA GLY A 159 11.65 -2.29 -8.79
C GLY A 159 10.55 -1.72 -7.89
N ASN A 160 10.42 -0.41 -7.80
CA ASN A 160 9.28 0.18 -7.08
C ASN A 160 8.07 0.27 -8.03
N THR A 161 7.05 -0.54 -7.76
CA THR A 161 5.73 -0.46 -8.42
C THR A 161 4.64 -0.05 -7.45
N SER A 162 4.98 0.25 -6.19
CA SER A 162 4.01 0.57 -5.16
C SER A 162 3.19 1.81 -5.54
N ASN A 163 1.87 1.71 -5.37
CA ASN A 163 0.95 2.82 -5.62
C ASN A 163 0.10 3.06 -4.37
N PRO A 164 0.26 4.22 -3.70
CA PRO A 164 -0.62 4.62 -2.61
C PRO A 164 -2.06 4.74 -3.07
N LEU A 165 -3.00 4.29 -2.24
CA LEU A 165 -4.44 4.34 -2.45
C LEU A 165 -5.14 4.95 -1.24
N PHE A 166 -6.38 5.34 -1.41
CA PHE A 166 -7.22 5.84 -0.32
C PHE A 166 -8.40 4.91 -0.08
N ILE A 167 -8.65 4.56 1.19
CA ILE A 167 -9.76 3.74 1.64
C ILE A 167 -10.69 4.63 2.46
N ARG A 168 -11.95 4.73 2.02
CA ARG A 168 -13.03 5.29 2.84
C ARG A 168 -13.42 4.27 3.91
N CYS A 169 -13.45 4.69 5.16
CA CYS A 169 -13.72 3.86 6.33
C CYS A 169 -15.00 4.33 7.04
N PRO A 170 -16.18 3.91 6.56
CA PRO A 170 -17.45 4.28 7.16
C PRO A 170 -17.67 3.51 8.47
N VAL A 171 -17.53 4.20 9.60
CA VAL A 171 -17.77 3.62 10.93
C VAL A 171 -19.25 3.82 11.27
N ARG A 172 -20.05 2.76 11.11
CA ARG A 172 -21.50 2.77 11.31
C ARG A 172 -21.98 1.46 11.90
N GLY A 173 -22.93 1.54 12.83
CA GLY A 173 -23.56 0.38 13.43
C GLY A 173 -22.63 -0.40 14.36
N SER A 174 -22.66 -1.72 14.27
CA SER A 174 -21.80 -2.61 15.05
C SER A 174 -20.37 -2.62 14.49
N PHE A 175 -19.45 -3.21 15.26
CA PHE A 175 -18.09 -3.43 14.79
C PHE A 175 -18.06 -4.34 13.54
N GLU A 176 -18.92 -5.36 13.52
CA GLU A 176 -19.03 -6.28 12.39
C GLU A 176 -19.53 -5.58 11.13
N SER A 177 -20.60 -4.76 11.22
CA SER A 177 -21.07 -4.00 10.07
C SER A 177 -20.04 -2.97 9.58
N THR A 178 -19.28 -2.38 10.51
CA THR A 178 -18.16 -1.48 10.14
C THR A 178 -17.09 -2.24 9.35
N MET A 179 -16.70 -3.43 9.79
CA MET A 179 -15.76 -4.26 9.06
C MET A 179 -16.27 -4.64 7.68
N GLU A 180 -17.54 -5.04 7.54
CA GLU A 180 -18.13 -5.39 6.24
C GLU A 180 -18.11 -4.22 5.26
N ASN A 181 -18.48 -3.02 5.73
CA ASN A 181 -18.44 -1.82 4.89
C ASN A 181 -17.00 -1.50 4.44
N ILE A 182 -16.03 -1.58 5.36
CA ILE A 182 -14.62 -1.34 5.06
C ILE A 182 -14.09 -2.40 4.09
N MET A 183 -14.48 -3.67 4.23
CA MET A 183 -14.11 -4.71 3.27
C MET A 183 -14.63 -4.37 1.86
N SER A 184 -15.84 -3.81 1.75
CA SER A 184 -16.37 -3.34 0.47
C SER A 184 -15.51 -2.20 -0.09
N SER A 185 -15.18 -1.19 0.73
CA SER A 185 -14.36 -0.06 0.31
C SER A 185 -12.93 -0.46 -0.07
N ILE A 186 -12.35 -1.46 0.60
CA ILE A 186 -11.05 -2.04 0.22
C ILE A 186 -11.16 -2.71 -1.15
N LYS A 187 -12.18 -3.55 -1.38
CA LYS A 187 -12.34 -4.21 -2.69
C LYS A 187 -12.46 -3.17 -3.81
N GLU A 188 -13.34 -2.20 -3.63
CA GLU A 188 -13.60 -1.13 -4.61
C GLU A 188 -12.34 -0.31 -4.91
N CYS A 189 -11.59 0.14 -3.89
CA CYS A 189 -10.37 0.90 -4.16
C CYS A 189 -9.26 0.04 -4.79
N PHE A 190 -9.20 -1.26 -4.48
CA PHE A 190 -8.24 -2.16 -5.08
C PHE A 190 -8.58 -2.55 -6.53
N GLU A 191 -9.85 -2.48 -6.94
CA GLU A 191 -10.25 -2.60 -8.35
C GLU A 191 -9.64 -1.48 -9.20
N HIS A 192 -9.54 -0.27 -8.64
CA HIS A 192 -9.01 0.93 -9.30
C HIS A 192 -7.54 1.25 -8.92
N ARG A 193 -6.80 0.26 -8.41
CA ARG A 193 -5.45 0.45 -7.83
C ARG A 193 -4.35 0.87 -8.79
N HIS A 194 -4.55 0.71 -10.09
CA HIS A 194 -3.52 1.00 -11.09
C HIS A 194 -3.48 2.49 -11.47
N PHE A 195 -4.50 3.25 -11.09
CA PHE A 195 -4.53 4.68 -11.34
C PHE A 195 -3.49 5.39 -10.46
N PRO A 196 -2.51 6.09 -11.04
CA PRO A 196 -1.40 6.64 -10.25
C PRO A 196 -1.88 7.64 -9.20
N VAL A 197 -1.34 7.56 -7.98
CA VAL A 197 -1.65 8.55 -6.93
C VAL A 197 -1.34 9.98 -7.37
N SER A 198 -0.31 10.17 -8.21
CA SER A 198 0.04 11.47 -8.79
C SER A 198 -1.06 12.01 -9.72
N HIS A 199 -1.88 11.13 -10.30
CA HIS A 199 -3.05 11.52 -11.09
C HIS A 199 -4.23 11.85 -10.18
N VAL A 200 -4.45 11.08 -9.11
CA VAL A 200 -5.45 11.40 -8.07
C VAL A 200 -5.18 12.79 -7.48
N ALA A 201 -3.92 13.09 -7.15
CA ALA A 201 -3.50 14.39 -6.62
C ALA A 201 -3.75 15.58 -7.58
N ARG A 202 -3.85 15.32 -8.89
CA ARG A 202 -4.22 16.35 -9.90
C ARG A 202 -5.73 16.56 -9.98
N LEU A 203 -6.54 15.59 -9.53
CA LEU A 203 -7.98 15.75 -9.39
C LEU A 203 -8.30 16.60 -8.16
N ASP A 204 -7.59 16.36 -7.04
CA ASP A 204 -7.66 17.17 -5.84
C ASP A 204 -6.31 17.18 -5.08
N ALA A 205 -5.75 18.37 -4.87
CA ALA A 205 -4.49 18.56 -4.16
C ALA A 205 -4.52 18.09 -2.69
N ALA A 206 -5.71 17.95 -2.08
CA ALA A 206 -5.84 17.38 -0.74
C ALA A 206 -5.34 15.93 -0.65
N PHE A 207 -5.33 15.23 -1.79
CA PHE A 207 -4.86 13.86 -1.97
C PHE A 207 -3.39 13.76 -2.44
N ALA A 208 -2.68 14.89 -2.55
CA ALA A 208 -1.25 14.86 -2.76
C ALA A 208 -0.55 14.17 -1.58
N SER A 209 0.35 13.23 -1.88
CA SER A 209 1.25 12.69 -0.88
C SER A 209 2.06 13.84 -0.29
N PRO A 210 2.13 14.00 1.04
CA PRO A 210 2.86 15.11 1.65
C PRO A 210 4.36 15.12 1.34
N ASP A 211 4.91 14.01 0.84
CA ASP A 211 6.32 13.89 0.47
C ASP A 211 6.48 13.05 -0.81
N ILE A 212 6.70 13.75 -1.94
CA ILE A 212 7.68 13.39 -2.98
C ILE A 212 8.64 14.58 -3.05
#